data_AF-A0A7C4FVC9-F1
#
_entry.id   AF-A0A7C4FVC9-F1
#
_cell.length_a   1.000
_cell.length_b   1.000
_cell.length_c   1.000
_cell.angle_alpha   90.00
_cell.angle_beta   90.00
_cell.angle_gamma   90.00
#
_symmetry.space_group_name_H-M   'P 1'
#
loop_
_entity.id
_entity.type
_entity.pdbx_description
1 polymer ?
#
loop_
_entity_poly.entity_id
_entity_poly.type
_entity_poly.pdbx_seq_one_letter_code
_entity_poly.pdbx_strand_id
1 'polypeptide(L)'
;MTTNTRRDFAIRLAAAGVAAASGATAADTPPPLKIHTASLPNGLKIVLAEDSSRPVVNLQVWYHVGSKDEKAGRTGFAHLFEHMMFRGSKNVGPEEHMKIVRAAGGTLNAYTSFDTTVYWQT
;
A
#
# COMPACT_ATOMS: atom_id res chain seq x y z
N MET A 1 51.01 -48.64 -55.74
CA MET A 1 50.32 -49.54 -54.80
C MET A 1 50.25 -48.84 -53.46
N THR A 2 49.06 -48.79 -52.85
CA THR A 2 48.73 -48.37 -51.48
C THR A 2 48.82 -46.88 -51.09
N THR A 3 47.60 -46.35 -50.92
CA THR A 3 47.09 -45.12 -50.31
C THR A 3 47.53 -44.88 -48.86
N ASN A 4 47.65 -43.60 -48.44
CA ASN A 4 47.39 -43.22 -47.05
C ASN A 4 46.60 -41.91 -46.95
N THR A 5 45.44 -42.08 -46.35
CA THR A 5 44.34 -41.16 -46.06
C THR A 5 44.76 -40.09 -45.05
N ARG A 6 44.69 -38.81 -45.42
CA ARG A 6 44.60 -37.72 -44.43
C ARG A 6 43.13 -37.40 -44.22
N ARG A 7 42.70 -37.54 -42.96
CA ARG A 7 41.35 -37.26 -42.48
C ARG A 7 41.15 -35.75 -42.41
N ASP A 8 40.33 -35.21 -43.30
CA ASP A 8 39.89 -33.82 -43.23
C ASP A 8 38.82 -33.68 -42.15
N PHE A 9 39.19 -33.04 -41.04
CA PHE A 9 38.29 -32.73 -39.93
C PHE A 9 37.56 -31.42 -40.24
N ALA A 10 36.45 -31.49 -40.96
CA ALA A 10 35.61 -30.32 -41.23
C ALA A 10 34.66 -30.09 -40.04
N ILE A 11 35.02 -29.17 -39.13
CA ILE A 11 34.12 -28.64 -38.12
C ILE A 11 33.08 -27.77 -38.84
N ARG A 12 31.85 -28.26 -38.94
CA ARG A 12 30.71 -27.46 -39.39
C ARG A 12 30.24 -26.56 -38.25
N LEU A 13 30.52 -25.26 -38.36
CA LEU A 13 29.94 -24.24 -37.50
C LEU A 13 28.46 -24.09 -37.88
N ALA A 14 27.57 -24.64 -37.05
CA ALA A 14 26.13 -24.37 -37.17
C ALA A 14 25.85 -23.03 -36.50
N ALA A 15 25.52 -22.00 -37.29
CA ALA A 15 24.99 -20.75 -36.77
C ALA A 15 23.57 -20.99 -36.25
N ALA A 16 23.42 -21.21 -34.94
CA ALA A 16 22.14 -21.25 -34.27
C ALA A 16 21.62 -19.83 -34.09
N GLY A 17 20.89 -19.32 -35.08
CA GLY A 17 20.01 -18.17 -34.90
C GLY A 17 18.71 -18.64 -34.25
N VAL A 18 18.49 -18.34 -32.98
CA VAL A 18 17.16 -18.40 -32.38
C VAL A 18 16.94 -17.16 -31.52
N ALA A 19 15.83 -16.51 -31.83
CA ALA A 19 15.42 -15.17 -31.42
C ALA A 19 15.38 -14.98 -29.90
N ALA A 20 15.88 -13.84 -29.44
CA ALA A 20 15.51 -13.29 -28.15
C ALA A 20 14.01 -13.01 -28.17
N ALA A 21 13.22 -13.84 -27.48
CA ALA A 21 11.84 -13.50 -27.18
C ALA A 21 11.88 -12.24 -26.30
N SER A 22 11.60 -11.08 -26.91
CA SER A 22 11.21 -9.90 -26.16
C SER A 22 9.87 -10.21 -25.51
N GLY A 23 9.92 -10.74 -24.29
CA GLY A 23 8.77 -10.80 -23.41
C GLY A 23 8.30 -9.36 -23.24
N ALA A 24 7.18 -9.01 -23.87
CA ALA A 24 6.50 -7.77 -23.58
C ALA A 24 6.26 -7.74 -22.07
N THR A 25 6.90 -6.80 -21.37
CA THR A 25 6.58 -6.48 -19.99
C THR A 25 5.09 -6.17 -19.96
N ALA A 26 4.29 -7.04 -19.37
CA ALA A 26 2.89 -6.75 -19.10
C ALA A 26 2.86 -5.37 -18.42
N ALA A 27 2.14 -4.43 -19.02
CA ALA A 27 2.00 -3.10 -18.46
C ALA A 27 1.56 -3.26 -16.99
N ASP A 28 2.32 -2.69 -16.07
CA ASP A 28 2.02 -2.65 -14.63
C ASP A 28 0.90 -1.64 -14.39
N THR A 29 -0.20 -1.79 -15.12
CA THR A 29 -1.41 -1.01 -14.91
C THR A 29 -2.24 -1.80 -13.91
N PRO A 30 -2.28 -1.37 -12.63
CA PRO A 30 -3.15 -2.03 -11.66
C PRO A 30 -4.58 -2.05 -12.19
N PRO A 31 -5.32 -3.15 -11.98
CA PRO A 31 -6.69 -3.24 -12.43
C PRO A 31 -7.52 -2.07 -11.87
N PRO A 32 -8.49 -1.55 -12.63
CA PRO A 32 -9.30 -0.43 -12.18
C PRO A 32 -10.05 -0.81 -10.89
N LEU A 33 -9.84 -0.02 -9.84
CA LEU A 33 -10.49 -0.23 -8.55
C LEU A 33 -11.98 0.11 -8.65
N LYS A 34 -12.85 -0.77 -8.14
CA LYS A 34 -14.28 -0.48 -8.01
C LYS A 34 -14.49 0.41 -6.79
N ILE A 35 -14.87 1.66 -7.02
CA ILE A 35 -15.10 2.65 -5.96
C ILE A 35 -16.59 2.78 -5.69
N HIS A 36 -16.98 2.55 -4.44
CA HIS A 36 -18.32 2.78 -3.91
C HIS A 36 -18.30 3.94 -2.93
N THR A 37 -19.26 4.86 -3.05
CA THR A 37 -19.41 6.00 -2.15
C THR A 37 -20.78 5.99 -1.49
N ALA A 38 -20.82 6.22 -0.18
CA ALA A 38 -22.05 6.35 0.58
C ALA A 38 -21.94 7.50 1.58
N SER A 39 -23.08 8.01 2.03
CA SER A 39 -23.15 8.98 3.14
C SER A 39 -24.11 8.44 4.19
N LEU A 40 -23.65 8.41 5.44
CA LEU A 40 -24.48 8.03 6.57
C LEU A 40 -25.41 9.18 6.99
N PRO A 41 -26.52 8.90 7.70
CA PRO A 41 -27.43 9.93 8.19
C PRO A 41 -26.77 10.98 9.11
N ASN A 42 -25.67 10.62 9.78
CA ASN A 42 -24.89 11.53 10.62
C ASN A 42 -23.88 12.40 9.84
N GLY A 43 -23.86 12.31 8.51
CA GLY A 43 -22.97 13.08 7.63
C GLY A 43 -21.61 12.43 7.34
N LEU A 44 -21.29 11.28 7.93
CA LEU A 44 -20.04 10.57 7.61
C LEU A 44 -20.06 10.06 6.17
N LYS A 45 -19.04 10.45 5.40
CA LYS A 45 -18.80 9.97 4.04
C LYS A 45 -17.97 8.70 4.08
N ILE A 46 -18.41 7.68 3.36
CA ILE A 46 -17.72 6.41 3.20
C ILE A 46 -17.26 6.31 1.74
N VAL A 47 -15.98 6.00 1.56
CA VAL A 47 -15.39 5.67 0.27
C VAL A 47 -14.76 4.29 0.41
N LEU A 48 -15.25 3.32 -0.37
CA LEU A 48 -14.79 1.94 -0.37
C LEU A 48 -14.22 1.61 -1.74
N ALA A 49 -12.95 1.23 -1.79
CA ALA A 49 -12.32 0.66 -2.97
C ALA A 49 -12.14 -0.84 -2.75
N GLU A 50 -12.89 -1.66 -3.48
CA GLU A 50 -12.81 -3.12 -3.35
C GLU A 50 -11.71 -3.68 -4.26
N ASP A 51 -10.76 -4.41 -3.66
CA ASP A 51 -9.78 -5.24 -4.34
C ASP A 51 -9.77 -6.65 -3.71
N SER A 52 -10.14 -7.66 -4.49
CA SER A 52 -10.17 -9.06 -4.05
C SER A 52 -8.87 -9.82 -4.35
N SER A 53 -7.82 -9.13 -4.82
CA SER A 53 -6.53 -9.75 -5.13
C SER A 53 -5.78 -10.27 -3.89
N ARG A 54 -6.03 -9.69 -2.71
CA ARG A 54 -5.36 -10.02 -1.45
C ARG A 54 -6.35 -9.95 -0.28
N PRO A 55 -6.27 -10.86 0.71
CA PRO A 55 -7.14 -10.86 1.89
C PRO A 55 -6.65 -9.86 2.95
N VAL A 56 -6.46 -8.59 2.58
CA VAL A 56 -6.03 -7.51 3.47
C VAL A 56 -6.96 -6.31 3.30
N VAL A 57 -7.09 -5.49 4.35
CA VAL A 57 -7.89 -4.27 4.32
C VAL A 57 -7.04 -3.10 4.79
N ASN A 58 -7.15 -1.95 4.13
CA ASN A 58 -6.65 -0.70 4.68
C ASN A 58 -7.86 0.15 5.09
N LEU A 59 -7.94 0.52 6.36
CA LEU A 59 -8.99 1.36 6.91
C LEU A 59 -8.40 2.70 7.30
N GLN A 60 -9.03 3.79 6.87
CA GLN A 60 -8.63 5.15 7.24
C GLN A 60 -9.82 5.98 7.70
N VAL A 61 -9.62 6.79 8.73
CA VAL A 61 -10.58 7.79 9.19
C VAL A 61 -9.94 9.16 9.01
N TRP A 62 -10.59 9.99 8.20
CA TRP A 62 -10.11 11.31 7.83
C TRP A 62 -10.94 12.38 8.53
N TYR A 63 -10.28 13.17 9.37
CA TYR A 63 -10.88 14.38 9.93
C TYR A 63 -10.46 15.59 9.11
N HIS A 64 -11.44 16.38 8.66
CA HIS A 64 -11.19 17.64 7.94
C HIS A 64 -10.88 18.77 8.93
N VAL A 65 -9.76 18.61 9.63
CA VAL A 65 -9.19 19.58 10.57
C VAL A 65 -7.69 19.33 10.65
N GLY A 66 -6.88 20.37 10.68
CA GLY A 66 -5.44 20.27 10.85
C GLY A 66 -4.85 21.46 11.59
N SER A 67 -3.52 21.63 11.52
CA SER A 67 -2.84 22.72 12.23
C SER A 67 -3.26 24.12 11.74
N LYS A 68 -3.79 24.26 10.52
CA LYS A 68 -4.29 25.55 10.02
C LYS A 68 -5.52 26.06 10.77
N ASP A 69 -6.28 25.16 11.40
CA ASP A 69 -7.53 25.46 12.07
C ASP A 69 -7.33 25.83 13.56
N GLU A 70 -6.08 25.86 14.01
CA GLU A 70 -5.71 26.19 15.38
C GLU A 70 -5.80 27.69 15.67
N LYS A 71 -6.08 28.01 16.94
CA LYS A 71 -6.11 29.41 17.41
C LYS A 71 -4.71 29.85 17.83
N ALA A 72 -4.38 31.11 17.58
CA ALA A 72 -3.16 31.72 18.11
C ALA A 72 -3.09 31.54 19.63
N GLY A 73 -1.91 31.17 20.13
CA GLY A 73 -1.71 30.81 21.54
C GLY A 73 -2.20 29.41 21.95
N ARG A 74 -2.76 28.63 21.03
CA ARG A 74 -3.18 27.23 21.23
C ARG A 74 -2.75 26.34 20.06
N THR A 75 -1.54 26.55 19.58
CA THR A 75 -0.95 25.80 18.47
C THR A 75 -0.45 24.42 18.93
N GLY A 76 -0.44 23.44 18.02
CA GLY A 76 -0.05 22.05 18.27
C GLY A 76 -1.17 21.19 18.86
N PHE A 77 -2.39 21.70 18.99
CA PHE A 77 -3.53 20.99 19.55
C PHE A 77 -4.01 19.86 18.64
N ALA A 78 -4.04 20.06 17.32
CA ALA A 78 -4.44 19.01 16.39
C ALA A 78 -3.49 17.80 16.51
N HIS A 79 -2.18 18.06 16.51
CA HIS A 79 -1.16 17.02 16.69
C HIS A 79 -1.17 16.42 18.11
N LEU A 80 -1.42 17.22 19.14
CA LEU A 80 -1.58 16.70 20.51
C LEU A 80 -2.77 15.73 20.60
N PHE A 81 -3.92 16.07 20.02
CA PHE A 81 -5.10 15.21 20.03
C PHE A 81 -4.89 13.92 19.22
N GLU A 82 -4.11 13.98 18.14
CA GLU A 82 -3.65 12.79 17.42
C GLU A 82 -2.95 11.79 18.36
N HIS A 83 -1.98 12.28 19.15
CA HIS A 83 -1.31 11.44 20.15
C HIS A 83 -2.24 10.96 21.27
N MET A 84 -3.18 11.81 21.71
CA MET A 84 -4.12 11.46 22.77
C MET A 84 -5.14 10.41 22.35
N MET A 85 -5.45 10.27 21.06
CA MET A 85 -6.33 9.22 20.55
C MET A 85 -5.85 7.82 21.01
N PHE A 86 -4.53 7.60 21.06
CA PHE A 86 -3.94 6.33 21.48
C PHE A 86 -3.82 6.15 23.00
N ARG A 87 -4.24 7.13 23.80
CA ARG A 87 -4.17 7.10 25.27
C ARG A 87 -5.42 6.53 25.93
N GLY A 88 -6.35 6.01 25.13
CA GLY A 88 -7.51 5.27 25.59
C GLY A 88 -8.81 6.08 25.51
N SER A 89 -9.89 5.39 25.78
CA SER A 89 -11.27 5.86 25.76
C SER A 89 -12.06 5.18 26.89
N LYS A 90 -13.36 5.45 26.98
CA LYS A 90 -14.25 4.76 27.91
C LYS A 90 -14.26 3.23 27.73
N ASN A 91 -14.09 2.74 26.50
CA ASN A 91 -14.27 1.32 26.16
C ASN A 91 -12.98 0.60 25.77
N VAL A 92 -11.88 1.34 25.55
CA VAL A 92 -10.59 0.81 25.12
C VAL A 92 -9.52 1.50 25.95
N GLY A 93 -8.78 0.76 26.76
CA GLY A 93 -7.77 1.29 27.66
C GLY A 93 -6.57 1.91 26.94
N PRO A 94 -5.67 2.56 27.70
CA PRO A 94 -4.45 3.14 27.15
C PRO A 94 -3.64 2.10 26.36
N GLU A 95 -3.25 2.45 25.13
CA GLU A 95 -2.47 1.61 24.21
C GLU A 95 -3.16 0.28 23.79
N GLU A 96 -4.38 0.02 24.26
CA GLU A 96 -5.10 -1.21 23.95
C GLU A 96 -5.51 -1.28 22.47
N HIS A 97 -5.86 -0.14 21.86
CA HIS A 97 -6.12 -0.08 20.41
C HIS A 97 -4.92 -0.61 19.61
N MET A 98 -3.70 -0.16 19.93
CA MET A 98 -2.49 -0.65 19.27
C MET A 98 -2.27 -2.15 19.50
N LYS A 99 -2.53 -2.64 20.71
CA LYS A 99 -2.39 -4.07 21.05
C LYS A 99 -3.37 -4.93 20.25
N ILE A 100 -4.63 -4.50 20.13
CA ILE A 100 -5.66 -5.22 19.37
C ILE A 100 -5.26 -5.35 17.89
N VAL A 101 -4.85 -4.24 17.26
CA VAL A 101 -4.45 -4.25 15.84
C VAL A 101 -3.22 -5.13 15.62
N ARG A 102 -2.19 -4.96 16.46
CA ARG A 102 -0.95 -5.76 16.34
C ARG A 102 -1.19 -7.25 16.61
N ALA A 103 -2.07 -7.60 17.55
CA ALA A 103 -2.44 -8.99 17.82
C ALA A 103 -3.14 -9.64 16.62
N ALA A 104 -3.84 -8.86 15.79
CA ALA A 104 -4.41 -9.31 14.53
C ALA A 104 -3.40 -9.36 13.37
N GLY A 105 -2.11 -9.06 13.62
CA GLY A 105 -1.06 -9.00 12.60
C GLY A 105 -1.03 -7.67 11.83
N GLY A 106 -1.83 -6.70 12.24
CA GLY A 106 -1.94 -5.41 11.57
C GLY A 106 -0.90 -4.39 12.02
N THR A 107 -0.79 -3.32 11.24
CA THR A 107 -0.02 -2.13 11.54
C THR A 107 -0.94 -0.91 11.55
N LEU A 108 -0.57 0.12 12.30
CA LEU A 108 -1.34 1.35 12.36
C LEU A 108 -0.45 2.56 12.53
N ASN A 109 -0.95 3.71 12.14
CA ASN A 109 -0.33 5.00 12.43
C ASN A 109 -1.36 6.14 12.34
N ALA A 110 -0.89 7.35 12.60
CA ALA A 110 -1.63 8.57 12.35
C ALA A 110 -0.69 9.66 11.83
N TYR A 111 -1.27 10.73 11.28
CA TYR A 111 -0.55 11.96 11.00
C TYR A 111 -1.48 13.15 11.02
N THR A 112 -0.91 14.32 11.33
CA THR A 112 -1.57 15.62 11.26
C THR A 112 -0.85 16.52 10.25
N SER A 113 -1.62 17.07 9.32
CA SER A 113 -1.18 18.04 8.34
C SER A 113 -1.79 19.42 8.63
N PHE A 114 -1.58 20.38 7.72
CA PHE A 114 -2.29 21.66 7.80
C PHE A 114 -3.80 21.49 7.68
N ASP A 115 -4.27 20.57 6.84
CA ASP A 115 -5.69 20.46 6.47
C ASP A 115 -6.43 19.28 7.13
N THR A 116 -5.69 18.27 7.58
CA THR A 116 -6.28 16.98 7.99
C THR A 116 -5.52 16.32 9.13
N THR A 117 -6.26 15.59 9.94
CA THR A 117 -5.72 14.56 10.83
C THR A 117 -6.29 13.21 10.39
N VAL A 118 -5.39 12.26 10.10
CA VAL A 118 -5.76 10.96 9.54
C VAL A 118 -5.24 9.86 10.43
N TYR A 119 -6.11 8.90 10.73
CA TYR A 119 -5.78 7.67 11.44
C TYR A 119 -5.98 6.50 10.51
N TRP A 120 -5.01 5.58 10.43
CA TRP A 120 -5.10 4.44 9.53
C TRP A 120 -4.54 3.17 10.13
N GLN A 121 -5.03 2.04 9.62
CA GLN A 121 -4.55 0.71 9.97
C GLN A 121 -4.70 -0.24 8.77
N THR A 122 -3.78 -1.20 8.66
CA THR A 122 -3.77 -2.28 7.67
C THR A 122 -3.55 -3.61 8.37
#